data_AF-A0A2W4NQ24-F1
#
_entry.id   AF-A0A2W4NQ24-F1
#
_cell.length_a   1.000
_cell.length_b   1.000
_cell.length_c   1.000
_cell.angle_alpha   90.00
_cell.angle_beta   90.00
_cell.angle_gamma   90.00
#
_symmetry.space_group_name_H-M   'P 1'
#
loop_
_entity.id
_entity.type
_entity.pdbx_description
1 polymer ?
#
loop_
_entity_poly.entity_id
_entity_poly.type
_entity_poly.pdbx_seq_one_letter_code
_entity_poly.pdbx_strand_id
1 'polypeptide(L)'
;MPGVSFDRAAEYYDATRGYPPGVAERLRDALLSALGATPASRLLELGVGTGRIALPFIRAGYDYTGVDLSRAMMARLRDKLAAEALPAARYRLVAGDIMHVPLADAAFDAVIMVHVLHLVDDWRVVLDEARRVLRAGGRIALANDEHVPADPPPPPEQVWDAGPRFSEKLGGPPKLRGATPGRARQQR
;
A
#
# COMPACT_ATOMS: atom_id res chain seq x y z
N MET A 1 -10.51 -16.93 -6.77
CA MET A 1 -9.52 -16.87 -7.87
C MET A 1 -8.25 -16.30 -7.25
N PRO A 2 -7.05 -16.81 -7.59
CA PRO A 2 -5.80 -16.37 -6.98
C PRO A 2 -5.39 -14.97 -7.45
N GLY A 3 -4.65 -14.22 -6.61
CA GLY A 3 -4.14 -12.88 -6.94
C GLY A 3 -3.23 -12.84 -8.18
N VAL A 4 -3.07 -11.64 -8.76
CA VAL A 4 -2.27 -11.42 -9.98
C VAL A 4 -0.77 -11.36 -9.64
N SER A 5 0.06 -12.20 -10.29
CA SER A 5 1.53 -12.13 -10.19
C SER A 5 2.12 -11.11 -11.15
N PHE A 6 3.11 -10.35 -10.68
CA PHE A 6 3.87 -9.34 -11.44
C PHE A 6 5.27 -9.79 -11.86
N ASP A 7 5.58 -11.09 -11.84
CA ASP A 7 6.94 -11.59 -12.14
C ASP A 7 7.51 -11.06 -13.47
N ARG A 8 6.67 -10.95 -14.51
CA ARG A 8 7.09 -10.45 -15.83
C ARG A 8 7.42 -8.95 -15.85
N ALA A 9 6.92 -8.19 -14.87
CA ALA A 9 7.15 -6.75 -14.79
C ALA A 9 8.44 -6.37 -14.06
N ALA A 10 9.04 -7.31 -13.31
CA ALA A 10 10.16 -7.04 -12.42
C ALA A 10 11.37 -6.39 -13.09
N GLU A 11 11.58 -6.62 -14.40
CA GLU A 11 12.72 -6.07 -15.13
C GLU A 11 12.56 -4.60 -15.52
N TYR A 12 11.33 -4.11 -15.70
CA TYR A 12 11.05 -2.76 -16.19
C TYR A 12 10.23 -1.90 -15.22
N TYR A 13 9.74 -2.46 -14.11
CA TYR A 13 8.88 -1.77 -13.17
C TYR A 13 9.55 -0.49 -12.63
N ASP A 14 10.80 -0.58 -12.17
CA ASP A 14 11.52 0.57 -11.61
C ASP A 14 11.77 1.68 -12.64
N ALA A 15 12.04 1.31 -13.89
CA ALA A 15 12.30 2.25 -14.97
C ALA A 15 11.05 3.09 -15.32
N THR A 16 9.86 2.58 -15.02
CA THR A 16 8.58 3.22 -15.37
C THR A 16 7.86 3.84 -14.16
N ARG A 17 8.24 3.45 -12.93
CA ARG A 17 7.57 3.85 -11.69
C ARG A 17 8.49 4.49 -10.65
N GLY A 18 9.73 4.80 -11.02
CA GLY A 18 10.66 5.54 -10.17
C GLY A 18 10.15 6.94 -9.82
N TYR A 19 10.51 7.42 -8.63
CA TYR A 19 10.20 8.77 -8.19
C TYR A 19 11.34 9.75 -8.49
N PRO A 20 11.06 11.03 -8.78
CA PRO A 20 12.07 12.07 -8.75
C PRO A 20 12.77 12.15 -7.37
N PRO A 21 14.02 12.65 -7.29
CA PRO A 21 14.74 12.79 -6.03
C PRO A 21 13.92 13.53 -4.95
N GLY A 22 13.93 13.01 -3.72
CA GLY A 22 13.25 13.60 -2.56
C GLY A 22 11.74 13.33 -2.48
N VAL A 23 11.08 12.86 -3.55
CA VAL A 23 9.65 12.55 -3.51
C VAL A 23 9.37 11.33 -2.63
N ALA A 24 10.23 10.32 -2.70
CA ALA A 24 10.07 9.09 -1.94
C ALA A 24 10.18 9.33 -0.41
N GLU A 25 11.11 10.20 0.00
CA GLU A 25 11.29 10.64 1.38
C GLU A 25 10.09 11.46 1.87
N ARG A 26 9.59 12.40 1.06
CA ARG A 26 8.38 13.17 1.41
C ARG A 26 7.14 12.29 1.54
N LEU A 27 6.98 11.31 0.64
CA LEU A 27 5.89 10.34 0.72
C LEU A 27 5.98 9.50 2.00
N ARG A 28 7.18 9.01 2.35
CA ARG A 28 7.41 8.31 3.62
C ARG A 28 6.98 9.18 4.80
N ASP A 29 7.44 10.43 4.86
CA ASP A 29 7.16 11.32 5.99
C ASP A 29 5.66 11.62 6.12
N ALA A 30 4.97 11.84 4.99
CA ALA A 30 3.53 12.00 4.95
C ALA A 30 2.78 10.75 5.44
N LEU A 31 3.20 9.56 4.99
CA LEU A 31 2.62 8.28 5.42
C LEU A 31 2.84 8.03 6.91
N LEU A 32 4.06 8.26 7.43
CA LEU A 32 4.37 8.11 8.86
C LEU A 32 3.49 9.04 9.71
N SER A 33 3.35 10.30 9.29
CA SER A 33 2.51 11.28 9.98
C SER A 33 1.03 10.86 9.99
N ALA A 34 0.49 10.47 8.83
CA ALA A 34 -0.89 10.00 8.71
C ALA A 34 -1.17 8.76 9.57
N LEU A 35 -0.24 7.81 9.58
CA LEU A 35 -0.32 6.60 10.37
C LEU A 35 -0.10 6.82 11.87
N GLY A 36 0.38 8.01 12.28
CA GLY A 36 0.83 8.23 13.66
C GLY A 36 1.95 7.28 14.05
N ALA A 37 2.76 6.85 13.08
CA ALA A 37 3.82 5.88 13.27
C ALA A 37 4.98 6.50 14.06
N THR A 38 5.55 5.70 14.94
CA THR A 38 6.72 6.06 15.75
C THR A 38 7.93 5.26 15.28
N PRO A 39 9.16 5.62 15.68
CA PRO A 39 10.34 4.79 15.40
C PRO A 39 10.26 3.36 15.94
N ALA A 40 9.36 3.08 16.89
CA ALA A 40 9.11 1.74 17.44
C ALA A 40 7.98 0.99 16.72
N SER A 41 7.26 1.63 15.79
CA SER A 41 6.14 1.03 15.08
C SER A 41 6.60 -0.01 14.08
N ARG A 42 5.92 -1.16 14.08
CA ARG A 42 6.06 -2.24 13.10
C ARG A 42 5.16 -1.95 11.90
N LEU A 43 5.78 -1.77 10.74
CA LEU A 43 5.11 -1.41 9.50
C LEU A 43 4.98 -2.64 8.61
N LEU A 44 3.81 -2.82 8.00
CA LEU A 44 3.56 -3.85 7.00
C LEU A 44 3.20 -3.20 5.66
N GLU A 45 3.84 -3.61 4.57
CA GLU A 45 3.41 -3.31 3.20
C GLU A 45 2.83 -4.55 2.53
N LEU A 46 1.59 -4.44 2.01
CA LEU A 46 0.96 -5.46 1.19
C LEU A 46 1.12 -5.09 -0.29
N GLY A 47 1.84 -5.92 -1.05
CA GLY A 47 2.28 -5.62 -2.41
C GLY A 47 3.61 -4.86 -2.45
N VAL A 48 4.61 -5.31 -1.69
CA VAL A 48 5.90 -4.59 -1.53
C VAL A 48 6.70 -4.44 -2.83
N GLY A 49 6.49 -5.33 -3.81
CA GLY A 49 7.09 -5.27 -5.12
C GLY A 49 8.61 -5.13 -5.09
N THR A 50 9.14 -4.19 -5.90
CA THR A 50 10.56 -3.85 -5.96
C THR A 50 11.01 -2.87 -4.85
N GLY A 51 10.13 -2.60 -3.87
CA GLY A 51 10.35 -1.77 -2.70
C GLY A 51 10.39 -0.27 -2.96
N ARG A 52 9.62 0.21 -3.94
CA ARG A 52 9.47 1.64 -4.22
C ARG A 52 9.04 2.43 -2.98
N ILE A 53 8.14 1.86 -2.18
CA ILE A 53 7.68 2.46 -0.93
C ILE A 53 8.56 1.98 0.24
N ALA A 54 8.86 0.69 0.34
CA ALA A 54 9.69 0.12 1.40
C ALA A 54 11.08 0.79 1.60
N LEU A 55 11.82 1.07 0.51
CA LEU A 55 13.23 1.50 0.60
C LEU A 55 13.43 2.76 1.46
N PRO A 56 12.71 3.88 1.25
CA PRO A 56 12.79 5.06 2.11
C PRO A 56 12.56 4.79 3.61
N PHE A 57 11.68 3.84 3.96
CA PHE A 57 11.42 3.48 5.36
C PHE A 57 12.55 2.64 5.94
N ILE A 58 13.02 1.63 5.19
CA ILE A 58 14.10 0.75 5.63
C ILE A 58 15.41 1.55 5.79
N ARG A 59 15.72 2.46 4.86
CA ARG A 59 16.87 3.39 4.96
C ARG A 59 16.80 4.27 6.20
N ALA A 60 15.59 4.66 6.62
CA ALA A 60 15.36 5.46 7.82
C ALA A 60 15.34 4.63 9.12
N GLY A 61 15.52 3.30 9.03
CA GLY A 61 15.67 2.41 10.19
C GLY A 61 14.37 1.90 10.81
N TYR A 62 13.23 2.06 10.12
CA TYR A 62 11.94 1.51 10.58
C TYR A 62 11.92 -0.03 10.49
N ASP A 63 11.17 -0.68 11.39
CA ASP A 63 10.88 -2.11 11.34
C ASP A 63 9.82 -2.36 10.25
N TYR A 64 10.27 -2.92 9.12
CA TYR A 64 9.47 -2.99 7.90
C TYR A 64 9.29 -4.42 7.40
N THR A 65 8.05 -4.89 7.35
CA THR A 65 7.69 -6.16 6.72
C THR A 65 7.01 -5.91 5.38
N GLY A 66 7.44 -6.59 4.33
CA GLY A 66 6.79 -6.55 3.02
C GLY A 66 6.25 -7.92 2.63
N VAL A 67 5.03 -7.97 2.12
CA VAL A 67 4.41 -9.16 1.52
C VAL A 67 4.21 -8.92 0.03
N ASP A 68 4.61 -9.88 -0.80
CA ASP A 68 4.29 -9.88 -2.22
C ASP A 68 4.12 -11.31 -2.75
N LEU A 69 3.26 -11.47 -3.75
CA LEU A 69 3.09 -12.74 -4.45
C LEU A 69 4.27 -13.02 -5.39
N SER A 70 4.86 -11.97 -5.97
CA SER A 70 5.98 -12.04 -6.90
C SER A 70 7.32 -12.15 -6.19
N ARG A 71 7.92 -13.35 -6.28
CA ARG A 71 9.28 -13.59 -5.80
C ARG A 71 10.32 -12.83 -6.62
N ALA A 72 10.07 -12.62 -7.92
CA ALA A 72 10.98 -11.89 -8.79
C ALA A 72 11.07 -10.40 -8.41
N MET A 73 9.94 -9.76 -8.11
CA MET A 73 9.90 -8.38 -7.63
C MET A 73 10.65 -8.22 -6.31
N MET A 74 10.40 -9.12 -5.35
CA MET A 74 11.13 -9.13 -4.07
C MET A 74 12.63 -9.41 -4.23
N ALA A 75 13.05 -10.20 -5.23
CA ALA A 75 14.46 -10.40 -5.51
C ALA A 75 15.15 -9.08 -5.88
N ARG A 76 14.51 -8.26 -6.73
CA ARG A 76 15.02 -6.91 -7.05
C ARG A 76 15.11 -6.02 -5.82
N LEU A 77 14.14 -6.08 -4.91
CA LEU A 77 14.22 -5.36 -3.65
C LEU A 77 15.42 -5.83 -2.81
N ARG A 78 15.64 -7.15 -2.69
CA ARG A 78 16.81 -7.69 -1.97
C ARG A 78 18.13 -7.23 -2.57
N ASP A 79 18.24 -7.20 -3.90
CA ASP A 79 19.46 -6.73 -4.57
C ASP A 79 19.76 -5.27 -4.22
N LYS A 80 18.73 -4.39 -4.19
CA LYS A 80 18.88 -3.00 -3.77
C LYS A 80 19.28 -2.87 -2.30
N LEU A 81 18.63 -3.63 -1.42
CA LEU A 81 18.94 -3.63 0.02
C LEU A 81 20.40 -4.09 0.28
N ALA A 82 20.86 -5.10 -0.47
CA ALA A 82 22.23 -5.59 -0.39
C ALA A 82 23.25 -4.58 -0.93
N ALA A 83 22.95 -3.93 -2.05
CA ALA A 83 23.82 -2.90 -2.65
C ALA A 83 24.04 -1.70 -1.70
N GLU A 84 23.07 -1.39 -0.84
CA GLU A 84 23.15 -0.31 0.14
C GLU A 84 23.64 -0.77 1.54
N ALA A 85 24.00 -2.05 1.68
CA ALA A 85 24.43 -2.65 2.95
C ALA A 85 23.44 -2.39 4.12
N LEU A 86 22.13 -2.35 3.83
CA LEU A 86 21.12 -2.06 4.84
C LEU A 86 20.98 -3.25 5.81
N PRO A 87 20.89 -3.01 7.14
CA PRO A 87 20.86 -4.11 8.11
C PRO A 87 19.65 -5.02 7.93
N ALA A 88 19.90 -6.31 7.72
CA ALA A 88 18.84 -7.32 7.57
C ALA A 88 17.91 -7.40 8.79
N ALA A 89 18.37 -6.99 9.97
CA ALA A 89 17.57 -6.96 11.20
C ALA A 89 16.40 -5.95 11.16
N ARG A 90 16.37 -5.04 10.18
CA ARG A 90 15.35 -3.97 10.07
C ARG A 90 14.23 -4.28 9.09
N TYR A 91 14.32 -5.36 8.32
CA TYR A 91 13.29 -5.70 7.35
C TYR A 91 13.02 -7.20 7.23
N ARG A 92 11.81 -7.53 6.82
CA ARG A 92 11.40 -8.91 6.51
C ARG A 92 10.60 -8.94 5.21
N LEU A 93 10.97 -9.82 4.28
CA LEU A 93 10.23 -10.01 3.03
C LEU A 93 9.58 -11.40 3.00
N VAL A 94 8.27 -11.45 2.80
CA VAL A 94 7.46 -12.66 2.86
C VAL A 94 6.76 -12.88 1.53
N ALA A 95 7.01 -14.04 0.92
CA ALA A 95 6.25 -14.47 -0.26
C ALA A 95 4.85 -14.93 0.18
N GLY A 96 3.80 -14.31 -0.33
CA GLY A 96 2.44 -14.64 0.08
C GLY A 96 1.36 -13.94 -0.73
N ASP A 97 0.16 -14.50 -0.70
CA ASP A 97 -1.04 -13.87 -1.26
C ASP A 97 -1.62 -12.90 -0.22
N ILE A 98 -1.87 -11.66 -0.60
CA ILE A 98 -2.44 -10.64 0.29
C ILE A 98 -3.93 -10.87 0.58
N MET A 99 -4.59 -11.75 -0.18
CA MET A 99 -5.94 -12.25 0.14
C MET A 99 -5.92 -13.24 1.33
N HIS A 100 -4.74 -13.77 1.67
CA HIS A 100 -4.50 -14.70 2.78
C HIS A 100 -3.11 -14.43 3.37
N VAL A 101 -2.97 -13.28 4.05
CA VAL A 101 -1.70 -12.73 4.53
C VAL A 101 -1.05 -13.72 5.50
N PRO A 102 0.14 -14.28 5.18
CA PRO A 102 0.78 -15.32 5.98
C PRO A 102 1.55 -14.73 7.18
N LEU A 103 0.86 -13.92 7.98
CA LEU A 103 1.37 -13.22 9.15
C LEU A 103 0.38 -13.36 10.31
N ALA A 104 0.91 -13.25 11.53
CA ALA A 104 0.11 -13.38 12.75
C ALA A 104 -0.88 -12.22 12.91
N ASP A 105 -1.99 -12.50 13.60
CA ASP A 105 -2.97 -11.52 14.03
C ASP A 105 -2.31 -10.49 14.96
N ALA A 106 -2.82 -9.25 14.94
CA ALA A 106 -2.42 -8.18 15.86
C ALA A 106 -0.90 -7.93 15.98
N ALA A 107 -0.15 -8.14 14.91
CA ALA A 107 1.32 -8.08 14.90
C ALA A 107 1.90 -6.71 14.48
N PHE A 108 1.10 -5.86 13.82
CA PHE A 108 1.56 -4.62 13.20
C PHE A 108 0.84 -3.39 13.72
N ASP A 109 1.56 -2.28 13.77
CA ASP A 109 1.07 -0.95 14.13
C ASP A 109 0.40 -0.25 12.96
N ALA A 110 0.90 -0.48 11.74
CA ALA A 110 0.40 0.12 10.53
C ALA A 110 0.52 -0.80 9.32
N VAL A 111 -0.47 -0.71 8.42
CA VAL A 111 -0.47 -1.40 7.12
C VAL A 111 -0.50 -0.36 6.00
N ILE A 112 0.38 -0.53 5.02
CA ILE A 112 0.54 0.30 3.83
C ILE A 112 0.15 -0.53 2.62
N MET A 113 -0.69 0.03 1.75
CA MET A 113 -1.09 -0.57 0.48
C MET A 113 -1.06 0.50 -0.60
N VAL A 114 -0.24 0.28 -1.62
CA VAL A 114 -0.01 1.26 -2.68
C VAL A 114 -0.16 0.55 -4.03
N HIS A 115 -1.14 0.96 -4.86
CA HIS A 115 -1.46 0.31 -6.14
C HIS A 115 -1.76 -1.20 -6.08
N VAL A 116 -2.32 -1.72 -4.98
CA VAL A 116 -2.50 -3.18 -4.86
C VAL A 116 -3.96 -3.64 -4.93
N LEU A 117 -4.91 -2.85 -4.42
CA LEU A 117 -6.31 -3.31 -4.29
C LEU A 117 -7.04 -3.52 -5.62
N HIS A 118 -6.58 -2.91 -6.71
CA HIS A 118 -7.16 -3.12 -8.04
C HIS A 118 -6.63 -4.39 -8.74
N LEU A 119 -5.68 -5.08 -8.12
CA LEU A 119 -5.04 -6.29 -8.65
C LEU A 119 -5.64 -7.58 -8.08
N VAL A 120 -6.67 -7.44 -7.24
CA VAL A 120 -7.34 -8.55 -6.56
C VAL A 120 -8.84 -8.51 -6.87
N ASP A 121 -9.46 -9.69 -6.93
CA ASP A 121 -10.87 -9.81 -7.29
C ASP A 121 -11.81 -9.28 -6.19
N ASP A 122 -11.47 -9.55 -4.92
CA ASP A 122 -12.22 -9.04 -3.77
C ASP A 122 -11.30 -8.28 -2.81
N TRP A 123 -11.15 -6.99 -3.08
CA TRP A 123 -10.39 -6.07 -2.24
C TRP A 123 -10.89 -6.01 -0.79
N ARG A 124 -12.14 -6.40 -0.49
CA ARG A 124 -12.66 -6.40 0.89
C ARG A 124 -11.95 -7.46 1.72
N VAL A 125 -11.66 -8.62 1.14
CA VAL A 125 -10.89 -9.68 1.80
C VAL A 125 -9.51 -9.17 2.20
N VAL A 126 -8.86 -8.40 1.32
CA VAL A 126 -7.55 -7.79 1.65
C VAL A 126 -7.66 -6.78 2.80
N LEU A 127 -8.75 -6.00 2.85
CA LEU A 127 -8.96 -5.09 3.98
C LEU A 127 -9.22 -5.83 5.29
N ASP A 128 -9.93 -6.96 5.25
CA ASP A 128 -10.18 -7.78 6.43
C ASP A 128 -8.89 -8.45 6.91
N GLU A 129 -8.05 -8.93 6.00
CA GLU A 129 -6.71 -9.41 6.33
C GLU A 129 -5.81 -8.31 6.91
N ALA A 130 -5.84 -7.11 6.31
CA ALA A 130 -5.13 -5.95 6.84
C ALA A 130 -5.59 -5.59 8.25
N ARG A 131 -6.90 -5.66 8.53
CA ARG A 131 -7.43 -5.46 9.89
C ARG A 131 -7.02 -6.56 10.85
N ARG A 132 -7.03 -7.83 10.42
CA ARG A 132 -6.64 -8.98 11.25
C ARG A 132 -5.21 -8.86 11.76
N VAL A 133 -4.28 -8.46 10.89
CA VAL A 133 -2.86 -8.35 11.26
C VAL A 133 -2.52 -7.07 12.04
N LEU A 134 -3.43 -6.09 12.08
CA LEU A 134 -3.26 -4.88 12.88
C LEU A 134 -3.58 -5.12 14.34
N ARG A 135 -2.75 -4.57 15.23
CA ARG A 135 -3.09 -4.48 16.66
C ARG A 135 -4.27 -3.53 16.87
N ALA A 136 -4.86 -3.57 18.07
CA ALA A 136 -5.82 -2.56 18.49
C ALA A 136 -5.24 -1.14 18.35
N GLY A 137 -6.01 -0.25 17.71
CA GLY A 137 -5.60 1.13 17.41
C GLY A 137 -4.56 1.27 16.29
N GLY A 138 -4.24 0.19 15.56
CA GLY A 138 -3.42 0.25 14.37
C GLY A 138 -4.16 0.89 13.18
N ARG A 139 -3.42 1.40 12.19
CA ARG A 139 -3.97 2.18 11.08
C ARG A 139 -3.61 1.62 9.71
N ILE A 140 -4.45 1.91 8.71
CA ILE A 140 -4.23 1.54 7.31
C ILE A 140 -4.00 2.80 6.48
N ALA A 141 -2.95 2.81 5.66
CA ALA A 141 -2.73 3.79 4.61
C ALA A 141 -2.97 3.15 3.24
N LEU A 142 -3.90 3.75 2.48
CA LEU A 142 -4.18 3.41 1.08
C LEU A 142 -3.72 4.56 0.20
N ALA A 143 -2.82 4.31 -0.76
CA ALA A 143 -2.37 5.33 -1.69
C ALA A 143 -2.47 4.86 -3.15
N ASN A 144 -2.91 5.76 -4.02
CA ASN A 144 -2.80 5.64 -5.47
C ASN A 144 -2.13 6.92 -5.99
N ASP A 145 -1.01 6.80 -6.69
CA ASP A 145 -0.17 7.85 -7.27
C ASP A 145 -0.76 8.50 -8.53
N GLU A 146 -2.08 8.48 -8.69
CA GLU A 146 -2.73 9.29 -9.70
C GLU A 146 -2.70 10.76 -9.26
N HIS A 147 -1.66 11.46 -9.72
CA HIS A 147 -1.32 12.88 -9.56
C HIS A 147 -0.67 13.30 -8.22
N VAL A 148 0.58 13.78 -8.34
CA VAL A 148 1.24 14.66 -7.36
C VAL A 148 0.51 16.02 -7.41
N PRO A 149 -0.15 16.51 -6.35
CA PRO A 149 -0.69 17.87 -6.35
C PRO A 149 0.43 18.89 -6.12
N ALA A 150 0.29 20.06 -6.74
CA ALA A 150 1.17 21.22 -6.56
C ALA A 150 1.18 21.76 -5.12
N ASP A 151 2.25 22.51 -4.80
CA ASP A 151 2.48 23.28 -3.56
C ASP A 151 1.47 24.45 -3.44
N PRO A 152 0.86 24.72 -2.25
CA PRO A 152 1.05 24.06 -0.96
C PRO A 152 0.30 22.73 -0.84
N PRO A 153 0.80 21.79 0.00
CA PRO A 153 0.09 20.56 0.30
C PRO A 153 -1.31 20.90 0.84
N PRO A 154 -2.32 20.11 0.46
CA PRO A 154 -3.67 20.33 0.94
C PRO A 154 -3.71 20.22 2.47
N PRO A 155 -4.55 21.03 3.13
CA PRO A 155 -4.64 21.03 4.58
C PRO A 155 -4.98 19.63 5.14
N PRO A 156 -4.66 19.35 6.43
CA PRO A 156 -4.74 18.03 7.07
C PRO A 156 -6.06 17.26 6.92
N GLU A 157 -7.11 17.93 6.46
CA GLU A 157 -8.38 17.39 5.98
C GLU A 157 -8.29 16.49 4.72
N GLN A 158 -7.09 16.22 4.19
CA GLN A 158 -6.81 15.19 3.17
C GLN A 158 -5.96 13.99 3.65
N VAL A 159 -5.63 13.91 4.95
CA VAL A 159 -5.23 12.67 5.61
C VAL A 159 -6.49 11.88 5.96
N TRP A 160 -6.65 10.68 5.42
CA TRP A 160 -7.71 9.77 5.85
C TRP A 160 -7.12 8.79 6.87
N ASP A 161 -7.47 8.92 8.16
CA ASP A 161 -7.92 7.72 8.87
C ASP A 161 -9.10 7.25 8.03
N ALA A 162 -9.00 6.09 7.36
CA ALA A 162 -9.84 5.69 6.24
C ALA A 162 -11.28 6.23 6.38
N GLY A 163 -11.62 7.33 5.71
CA GLY A 163 -12.89 8.02 6.00
C GLY A 163 -13.23 9.10 4.98
N PRO A 164 -14.47 9.60 4.92
CA PRO A 164 -15.75 9.05 5.37
C PRO A 164 -16.71 8.75 4.20
N ARG A 165 -16.28 8.83 2.92
CA ARG A 165 -17.04 8.29 1.77
C ARG A 165 -16.55 6.91 1.32
N PHE A 166 -15.78 6.28 2.20
CA PHE A 166 -14.98 5.10 1.93
C PHE A 166 -15.81 3.89 1.48
N SER A 167 -17.12 3.85 1.80
CA SER A 167 -18.06 2.82 1.34
C SER A 167 -19.21 3.32 0.44
N GLU A 168 -19.53 4.62 0.41
CA GLU A 168 -20.63 5.16 -0.42
C GLU A 168 -20.24 5.52 -1.87
N LYS A 169 -18.95 5.68 -2.17
CA LYS A 169 -18.44 6.03 -3.52
C LYS A 169 -18.05 4.83 -4.41
N LEU A 170 -18.03 3.61 -3.88
CA LEU A 170 -17.71 2.38 -4.62
C LEU A 170 -18.92 1.81 -5.40
N GLY A 171 -19.88 2.65 -5.79
CA GLY A 171 -21.10 2.28 -6.52
C GLY A 171 -20.87 1.76 -7.95
N GLY A 172 -19.83 0.95 -8.14
CA GLY A 172 -19.21 0.62 -9.41
C GLY A 172 -17.82 1.28 -9.56
N PRO A 173 -17.02 0.83 -10.53
CA PRO A 173 -15.71 1.41 -10.82
C PRO A 173 -15.84 2.93 -11.09
N PRO A 174 -14.82 3.75 -10.77
CA PRO A 174 -14.92 5.20 -10.83
C PRO A 174 -15.25 5.66 -12.25
N LYS A 175 -16.36 6.40 -12.41
CA LYS A 175 -16.75 7.05 -13.67
C LYS A 175 -16.93 8.55 -13.48
N LEU A 176 -16.34 9.32 -14.41
CA LEU A 176 -16.47 10.77 -14.56
C LEU A 176 -17.96 11.16 -14.66
N ARG A 177 -18.45 12.08 -13.82
CA ARG A 177 -19.89 12.41 -13.75
C ARG A 177 -20.25 13.61 -14.62
N GLY A 178 -21.16 13.36 -15.55
CA GLY A 178 -21.86 14.35 -16.39
C GLY A 178 -23.10 13.77 -17.10
N ALA A 179 -23.84 12.84 -16.47
CA ALA A 179 -25.12 12.36 -16.99
C ALA A 179 -25.99 11.80 -15.84
N THR A 180 -27.19 12.34 -15.67
CA THR A 180 -28.12 12.03 -14.57
C THR A 180 -29.10 10.91 -14.97
N PRO A 181 -29.40 9.92 -14.10
CA PRO A 181 -30.44 8.92 -14.35
C PRO A 181 -31.68 9.11 -13.46
N GLY A 182 -32.88 8.94 -14.03
CA GLY A 182 -34.17 8.85 -13.32
C GLY A 182 -34.61 7.39 -13.06
N ARG A 183 -35.15 7.15 -11.87
CA ARG A 183 -35.83 5.90 -11.41
C ARG A 183 -37.28 5.85 -11.99
N ALA A 184 -38.12 4.79 -11.93
CA ALA A 184 -38.21 3.58 -11.12
C ALA A 184 -39.32 2.61 -11.67
N ARG A 185 -39.32 1.35 -11.20
CA ARG A 185 -40.46 0.37 -11.05
C ARG A 185 -41.07 -0.18 -12.35
N GLN A 186 -41.59 -1.41 -12.47
CA GLN A 186 -42.27 -2.31 -11.52
C GLN A 186 -42.27 -3.77 -12.06
N GLN A 187 -42.44 -4.77 -11.19
CA GLN A 187 -42.73 -6.16 -11.58
C GLN A 187 -44.11 -6.28 -12.26
N ARG A 188 -44.18 -6.94 -13.41
CA ARG A 188 -44.99 -8.14 -13.72
C ARG A 188 -44.70 -8.62 -15.14
#